data_AF-A0A7S2UC25-F1
#
_entry.id   AF-A0A7S2UC25-F1
#
_cell.length_a   1.000
_cell.length_b   1.000
_cell.length_c   1.000
_cell.angle_alpha   90.00
_cell.angle_beta   90.00
_cell.angle_gamma   90.00
#
_symmetry.space_group_name_H-M   'P 1'
#
loop_
_entity.id
_entity.type
_entity.pdbx_description
1 polymer ?
#
loop_
_entity_poly.entity_id
_entity_poly.type
_entity_poly.pdbx_seq_one_letter_code
_entity_poly.pdbx_strand_id
1 'polypeptide(L)'
;MPRNTKRCCVHLSDLDRMVKVMAAVALAIQFFSGVVGFSPLQKSLLNQQQPHPLQFNHHLGIRETCHDNYLSRGANFNLKRNGFMKRSRKCQERNRLSLYLSRDPDYQRNDGDGDDDDDDEETTWLLRVQETVGSNPNRSVGLSLFMALAGAALGPFLDSYHSAFGVLQYNHPFSLFEDTGLVFVTTWWVPILFGLAGFIIGWLYILLDAIFSTSNTNNDNLQTSEPENYPVPVPQILYGISFFTFQYWLSGILFAHDMDRTSILLIMTALAVLGFRFLDNTKSGFITSLATAFGGPLIEVGLISMLPESAGYHYNDAGETGFFPLWIIPVYFLGGPAVGNLARGIWNGLSKEVDGGDGVSSGGNDAITGRNKDPNQPKCGTCQDTRAVGCPNCDAVGTYVTYGQTVQCNCCKGRGLVICRDCFGTYEGDDPNNIERVRDIMSRMPD
;
A
#
# COMPACT_ATOMS: atom_id res chain seq x y z
N MET A 1 -39.16 12.63 -24.76
CA MET A 1 -38.21 12.55 -23.63
C MET A 1 -36.80 12.70 -24.18
N PRO A 2 -36.04 13.76 -23.86
CA PRO A 2 -34.67 13.88 -24.34
C PRO A 2 -33.75 13.05 -23.43
N ARG A 3 -32.96 12.15 -24.04
CA ARG A 3 -31.89 11.42 -23.36
C ARG A 3 -30.75 12.39 -23.07
N ASN A 4 -30.53 12.68 -21.79
CA ASN A 4 -29.43 13.49 -21.31
C ASN A 4 -28.14 12.66 -21.38
N THR A 5 -27.45 12.70 -22.53
CA THR A 5 -26.09 12.15 -22.65
C THR A 5 -25.11 13.12 -22.00
N LYS A 6 -24.83 12.95 -20.70
CA LYS A 6 -23.70 13.60 -20.04
C LYS A 6 -22.41 13.05 -20.67
N ARG A 7 -21.72 13.87 -21.47
CA ARG A 7 -20.38 13.53 -21.98
C ARG A 7 -19.42 13.55 -20.79
N CYS A 8 -18.73 12.43 -20.56
CA CYS A 8 -17.58 12.40 -19.67
C CYS A 8 -16.43 13.16 -20.34
N CYS A 9 -16.31 14.45 -20.06
CA CYS A 9 -15.12 15.22 -20.39
C CYS A 9 -14.18 15.13 -19.19
N VAL A 10 -13.09 14.38 -19.32
CA VAL A 10 -11.95 14.48 -18.39
C VAL A 10 -11.41 15.90 -18.50
N HIS A 11 -11.34 16.62 -17.39
CA HIS A 11 -10.97 18.03 -17.39
C HIS A 11 -9.45 18.15 -17.58
N LEU A 12 -8.97 19.07 -18.43
CA LEU A 12 -7.54 19.26 -18.71
C LEU A 12 -6.69 19.55 -17.45
N SER A 13 -7.31 20.05 -16.38
CA SER A 13 -6.68 20.26 -15.07
C SER A 13 -6.21 18.97 -14.41
N ASP A 14 -6.90 17.87 -14.66
CA ASP A 14 -6.62 16.57 -14.04
C ASP A 14 -5.38 15.96 -14.72
N LEU A 15 -5.27 16.15 -16.03
CA LEU A 15 -4.10 15.76 -16.83
C LEU A 15 -2.84 16.53 -16.40
N ASP A 16 -2.94 17.83 -16.13
CA ASP A 16 -1.80 18.65 -15.68
C ASP A 16 -1.29 18.22 -14.29
N ARG A 17 -2.20 17.90 -13.35
CA ARG A 17 -1.82 17.33 -12.04
C ARG A 17 -1.17 15.96 -12.18
N MET A 18 -1.70 15.10 -13.06
CA MET A 18 -1.11 13.80 -13.35
C MET A 18 0.31 13.94 -13.90
N VAL A 19 0.54 14.83 -14.86
CA VAL A 19 1.87 15.11 -15.42
C VAL A 19 2.83 15.59 -14.34
N LYS A 20 2.38 16.43 -13.40
CA LYS A 20 3.21 16.91 -12.28
C LYS A 20 3.60 15.80 -11.30
N VAL A 21 2.68 14.89 -10.96
CA VAL A 21 2.99 13.74 -10.09
C VAL A 21 3.98 12.80 -10.79
N MET A 22 3.74 12.48 -12.06
CA MET A 22 4.65 11.63 -12.85
C MET A 22 6.03 12.27 -13.01
N ALA A 23 6.10 13.58 -13.24
CA ALA A 23 7.34 14.33 -13.28
C ALA A 23 8.07 14.33 -11.93
N ALA A 24 7.34 14.47 -10.80
CA ALA A 24 7.93 14.41 -9.46
C ALA A 24 8.49 13.02 -9.14
N VAL A 25 7.79 11.95 -9.54
CA VAL A 25 8.27 10.57 -9.39
C VAL A 25 9.50 10.33 -10.27
N ALA A 26 9.47 10.76 -11.54
CA ALA A 26 10.62 10.68 -12.44
C ALA A 26 11.82 11.46 -11.91
N LEU A 27 11.61 12.66 -11.35
CA LEU A 27 12.64 13.47 -10.71
C LEU A 27 13.18 12.83 -9.44
N ALA A 28 12.34 12.18 -8.63
CA ALA A 28 12.81 11.42 -7.47
C ALA A 28 13.71 10.26 -7.91
N ILE A 29 13.31 9.53 -8.95
CA ILE A 29 14.12 8.44 -9.53
C ILE A 29 15.44 8.98 -10.10
N GLN A 30 15.41 10.09 -10.83
CA GLN A 30 16.61 10.75 -11.33
C GLN A 30 17.50 11.28 -10.21
N PHE A 31 16.93 11.81 -9.12
CA PHE A 31 17.68 12.29 -7.97
C PHE A 31 18.41 11.14 -7.28
N PHE A 32 17.74 10.01 -7.05
CA PHE A 32 18.38 8.81 -6.53
C PHE A 32 19.45 8.27 -7.50
N SER A 33 19.18 8.30 -8.81
CA SER A 33 20.17 7.89 -9.82
C SER A 33 21.39 8.83 -9.84
N GLY A 34 21.19 10.15 -9.71
CA GLY A 34 22.26 11.14 -9.73
C GLY A 34 23.13 11.13 -8.46
N VAL A 35 22.52 10.91 -7.29
CA VAL A 35 23.24 10.85 -6.00
C VAL A 35 24.14 9.60 -5.91
N VAL A 36 23.80 8.52 -6.59
CA VAL A 36 24.50 7.23 -6.47
C VAL A 36 25.65 7.06 -7.49
N GLY A 37 25.89 8.03 -8.37
CA GLY A 37 27.15 8.10 -9.14
C GLY A 37 27.30 7.02 -10.21
N PHE A 38 26.43 7.01 -11.22
CA PHE A 38 26.43 6.02 -12.31
C PHE A 38 27.60 6.12 -13.32
N SER A 39 28.36 7.22 -13.35
CA SER A 39 29.18 7.58 -14.52
C SER A 39 30.46 6.72 -14.78
N PRO A 40 31.31 6.39 -13.79
CA PRO A 40 32.56 5.65 -14.10
C PRO A 40 32.36 4.13 -14.17
N LEU A 41 31.57 3.56 -13.26
CA LEU A 41 31.41 2.10 -13.12
C LEU A 41 30.60 1.51 -14.28
N GLN A 42 29.51 2.17 -14.68
CA GLN A 42 28.65 1.71 -15.77
C GLN A 42 29.38 1.73 -17.12
N LYS A 43 30.21 2.75 -17.38
CA LYS A 43 31.06 2.79 -18.58
C LYS A 43 32.09 1.68 -18.61
N SER A 44 32.64 1.29 -17.46
CA SER A 44 33.58 0.16 -17.36
C SER A 44 32.89 -1.17 -17.62
N LEU A 45 31.68 -1.37 -17.10
CA LEU A 45 30.89 -2.60 -17.29
C LEU A 45 30.37 -2.72 -18.73
N LEU A 46 29.85 -1.63 -19.31
CA LEU A 46 29.40 -1.62 -20.72
C LEU A 46 30.56 -1.89 -21.70
N ASN A 47 31.77 -1.40 -21.41
CA ASN A 47 32.94 -1.71 -22.23
C ASN A 47 33.42 -3.16 -22.08
N GLN A 48 33.12 -3.85 -20.98
CA GLN A 48 33.45 -5.26 -20.79
C GLN A 48 32.44 -6.21 -21.47
N GLN A 49 31.20 -5.76 -21.68
CA GLN A 49 30.15 -6.59 -22.31
C GLN A 49 30.16 -6.58 -23.84
N GLN A 50 31.08 -5.87 -24.51
CA GLN A 50 31.21 -6.02 -25.96
C GLN A 50 31.71 -7.44 -26.29
N PRO A 51 30.93 -8.26 -27.03
CA PRO A 51 31.36 -9.59 -27.39
C PRO A 51 32.57 -9.48 -28.30
N HIS A 52 33.73 -9.97 -27.85
CA HIS A 52 34.82 -10.28 -28.77
C HIS A 52 34.27 -11.25 -29.82
N PRO A 53 34.43 -10.96 -31.14
CA PRO A 53 33.99 -11.89 -32.16
C PRO A 53 34.69 -13.22 -31.94
N LEU A 54 33.93 -14.23 -31.56
CA LEU A 54 34.38 -15.60 -31.43
C LEU A 54 34.92 -16.04 -32.80
N GLN A 55 36.24 -16.02 -32.95
CA GLN A 55 36.90 -16.75 -34.03
C GLN A 55 36.71 -18.23 -33.76
N PHE A 56 35.70 -18.82 -34.42
CA PHE A 56 35.52 -20.27 -34.48
C PHE A 56 36.68 -20.90 -35.25
N ASN A 57 37.74 -21.27 -34.53
CA ASN A 57 38.73 -22.22 -35.04
C ASN A 57 38.18 -23.64 -34.85
N HIS A 58 37.73 -24.23 -35.96
CA HIS A 58 37.47 -25.66 -36.06
C HIS A 58 38.78 -26.43 -35.88
N HIS A 59 39.02 -26.98 -34.69
CA HIS A 59 39.91 -28.13 -34.51
C HIS A 59 39.18 -29.20 -33.70
N LEU A 60 38.56 -30.14 -34.42
CA LEU A 60 38.07 -31.40 -33.88
C LEU A 60 39.27 -32.26 -33.49
N GLY A 61 39.48 -32.41 -32.18
CA GLY A 61 40.38 -33.38 -31.57
C GLY A 61 39.59 -34.28 -30.64
N ILE A 62 39.22 -35.46 -31.15
CA ILE A 62 38.60 -36.55 -30.41
C ILE A 62 39.59 -37.04 -29.35
N ARG A 63 39.19 -37.06 -28.07
CA ARG A 63 39.83 -37.94 -27.09
C ARG A 63 38.82 -38.42 -26.04
N GLU A 64 38.49 -39.69 -26.18
CA GLU A 64 37.83 -40.53 -25.18
C GLU A 64 38.74 -40.68 -23.95
N THR A 65 38.16 -40.56 -22.76
CA THR A 65 38.65 -41.27 -21.58
C THR A 65 37.47 -41.67 -20.70
N CYS A 66 37.20 -42.98 -20.68
CA CYS A 66 36.50 -43.68 -19.62
C CYS A 66 37.22 -43.50 -18.28
N HIS A 67 36.45 -43.38 -17.20
CA HIS A 67 36.85 -43.97 -15.92
C HIS A 67 35.64 -44.35 -15.09
N ASP A 68 35.55 -45.65 -14.82
CA ASP A 68 34.62 -46.30 -13.90
C ASP A 68 35.15 -46.31 -12.46
N ASN A 69 34.18 -46.30 -11.53
CA ASN A 69 34.17 -46.88 -10.17
C ASN A 69 35.11 -46.34 -9.06
N TYR A 70 34.53 -45.94 -7.91
CA TYR A 70 34.53 -46.76 -6.68
C TYR A 70 33.67 -46.19 -5.53
N LEU A 71 32.99 -47.14 -4.89
CA LEU A 71 32.25 -47.22 -3.62
C LEU A 71 32.74 -46.46 -2.36
N SER A 72 31.73 -46.07 -1.55
CA SER A 72 31.55 -46.30 -0.10
C SER A 72 32.08 -45.34 0.99
N ARG A 73 31.13 -45.00 1.88
CA ARG A 73 31.15 -44.68 3.35
C ARG A 73 30.49 -43.32 3.61
N GLY A 74 29.42 -43.16 4.38
CA GLY A 74 28.97 -43.88 5.57
C GLY A 74 29.37 -43.09 6.82
N ALA A 75 28.51 -42.18 7.31
CA ALA A 75 28.64 -41.62 8.66
C ALA A 75 27.28 -41.16 9.23
N ASN A 76 26.83 -41.91 10.23
CA ASN A 76 25.72 -41.59 11.12
C ASN A 76 26.03 -40.35 11.98
N PHE A 77 25.06 -39.46 12.17
CA PHE A 77 25.09 -38.48 13.27
C PHE A 77 23.98 -38.76 14.28
N ASN A 78 24.42 -38.99 15.51
CA ASN A 78 23.65 -39.45 16.66
C ASN A 78 23.08 -38.26 17.44
N LEU A 79 21.81 -38.36 17.84
CA LEU A 79 21.16 -37.48 18.81
C LEU A 79 21.90 -37.50 20.16
N LYS A 80 22.18 -36.32 20.73
CA LYS A 80 22.41 -36.16 22.17
C LYS A 80 21.35 -35.26 22.79
N ARG A 81 20.40 -35.93 23.44
CA ARG A 81 19.57 -35.41 24.54
C ARG A 81 20.49 -34.99 25.68
N ASN A 82 20.28 -33.81 26.24
CA ASN A 82 20.56 -33.51 27.64
C ASN A 82 19.43 -32.63 28.17
N GLY A 83 18.65 -33.19 29.09
CA GLY A 83 17.73 -32.42 29.91
C GLY A 83 18.47 -31.80 31.10
N PHE A 84 18.01 -30.64 31.55
CA PHE A 84 18.18 -30.24 32.94
C PHE A 84 16.96 -29.46 33.43
N MET A 85 16.58 -29.82 34.65
CA MET A 85 15.37 -29.47 35.39
C MET A 85 15.48 -28.10 36.09
N LYS A 86 14.30 -27.54 36.39
CA LYS A 86 13.82 -27.02 37.69
C LYS A 86 13.62 -25.50 37.92
N ARG A 87 12.43 -25.25 38.50
CA ARG A 87 11.89 -24.14 39.33
C ARG A 87 11.04 -23.11 38.58
N SER A 88 9.71 -23.19 38.65
CA SER A 88 8.81 -22.87 39.80
C SER A 88 8.87 -21.41 40.23
N ARG A 89 7.85 -20.62 39.87
CA ARG A 89 7.15 -19.69 40.77
C ARG A 89 5.69 -19.55 40.35
N LYS A 90 4.80 -20.03 41.23
CA LYS A 90 3.41 -19.62 41.33
C LYS A 90 3.36 -18.12 41.63
N CYS A 91 2.47 -17.38 40.97
CA CYS A 91 1.87 -16.22 41.58
C CYS A 91 0.36 -16.29 41.37
N GLN A 92 -0.31 -16.17 42.51
CA GLN A 92 -1.70 -16.37 42.80
C GLN A 92 -2.21 -14.97 43.10
N GLU A 93 -3.16 -14.47 42.32
CA GLU A 93 -4.00 -13.36 42.78
C GLU A 93 -5.46 -13.62 42.38
N ARG A 94 -6.22 -13.94 43.42
CA ARG A 94 -7.67 -13.97 43.51
C ARG A 94 -8.02 -12.78 44.41
N ASN A 95 -8.88 -11.87 43.97
CA ASN A 95 -10.04 -11.37 44.73
C ASN A 95 -10.54 -10.00 44.22
N ARG A 96 -11.74 -9.99 43.64
CA ARG A 96 -12.90 -9.16 44.06
C ARG A 96 -14.10 -9.56 43.18
N LEU A 97 -15.04 -10.35 43.71
CA LEU A 97 -16.30 -9.92 44.33
C LEU A 97 -17.27 -9.21 43.36
N SER A 98 -18.31 -9.92 42.92
CA SER A 98 -19.69 -9.44 43.02
C SER A 98 -20.66 -10.63 42.96
N LEU A 99 -21.46 -10.75 44.01
CA LEU A 99 -22.54 -11.70 44.24
C LEU A 99 -23.82 -10.87 44.20
N TYR A 100 -24.82 -11.28 43.41
CA TYR A 100 -26.29 -11.11 43.56
C TYR A 100 -26.89 -11.38 42.16
N LEU A 101 -27.37 -12.59 41.86
CA LEU A 101 -28.71 -13.11 42.14
C LEU A 101 -29.84 -12.14 41.76
N SER A 102 -30.29 -12.24 40.50
CA SER A 102 -31.73 -12.36 40.19
C SER A 102 -31.88 -13.33 39.02
N ARG A 103 -32.75 -14.31 39.25
CA ARG A 103 -32.97 -15.52 38.49
C ARG A 103 -34.37 -15.38 37.92
N ASP A 104 -34.47 -14.99 36.66
CA ASP A 104 -35.72 -15.12 35.90
C ASP A 104 -35.81 -16.56 35.36
N PRO A 105 -36.88 -17.32 35.66
CA PRO A 105 -37.21 -18.54 34.95
C PRO A 105 -38.20 -18.17 33.84
N ASP A 106 -37.75 -18.12 32.59
CA ASP A 106 -38.53 -18.40 31.37
C ASP A 106 -37.77 -17.96 30.10
N TYR A 107 -36.53 -18.44 29.93
CA TYR A 107 -35.87 -18.39 28.63
C TYR A 107 -36.02 -19.77 27.97
N GLN A 108 -37.07 -19.91 27.15
CA GLN A 108 -37.23 -21.06 26.27
C GLN A 108 -36.05 -21.07 25.29
N ARG A 109 -35.16 -22.03 25.51
CA ARG A 109 -34.07 -22.36 24.60
C ARG A 109 -34.69 -23.01 23.36
N ASN A 110 -34.93 -22.20 22.33
CA ASN A 110 -35.16 -22.70 20.99
C ASN A 110 -33.80 -23.15 20.46
N ASP A 111 -33.44 -24.39 20.75
CA ASP A 111 -32.33 -25.12 20.11
C ASP A 111 -32.78 -25.53 18.69
N GLY A 112 -33.13 -24.53 17.88
CA GLY A 112 -33.41 -24.71 16.46
C GLY A 112 -32.07 -24.81 15.74
N ASP A 113 -31.61 -26.04 15.54
CA ASP A 113 -30.55 -26.41 14.60
C ASP A 113 -30.94 -25.86 13.22
N GLY A 114 -30.40 -24.69 12.88
CA GLY A 114 -30.58 -24.02 11.59
C GLY A 114 -29.22 -23.85 10.94
N ASP A 115 -28.72 -24.93 10.33
CA ASP A 115 -27.45 -24.99 9.58
C ASP A 115 -27.54 -24.28 8.20
N ASP A 116 -28.31 -23.19 8.08
CA ASP A 116 -28.61 -22.53 6.78
C ASP A 116 -27.87 -21.18 6.59
N ASP A 117 -26.90 -20.81 7.45
CA ASP A 117 -26.28 -19.47 7.43
C ASP A 117 -25.12 -19.29 6.40
N ASP A 118 -24.70 -20.34 5.69
CA ASP A 118 -23.51 -20.27 4.83
C ASP A 118 -23.75 -19.59 3.46
N ASP A 119 -25.00 -19.56 2.96
CA ASP A 119 -25.31 -19.01 1.62
C ASP A 119 -25.35 -17.46 1.59
N ASP A 120 -25.49 -16.80 2.73
CA ASP A 120 -25.62 -15.34 2.81
C ASP A 120 -24.26 -14.60 2.76
N GLU A 121 -23.15 -15.27 3.08
CA GLU A 121 -21.82 -14.63 3.10
C GLU A 121 -21.28 -14.38 1.67
N GLU A 122 -21.50 -15.31 0.74
CA GLU A 122 -20.97 -15.22 -0.64
C GLU A 122 -21.62 -14.07 -1.43
N THR A 123 -22.93 -13.88 -1.28
CA THR A 123 -23.65 -12.79 -1.96
C THR A 123 -23.22 -11.42 -1.44
N THR A 124 -22.82 -11.33 -0.18
CA THR A 124 -22.50 -10.08 0.49
C THR A 124 -21.22 -9.42 -0.03
N TRP A 125 -20.14 -10.16 -0.29
CA TRP A 125 -18.88 -9.57 -0.76
C TRP A 125 -18.94 -9.17 -2.23
N LEU A 126 -19.66 -9.92 -3.07
CA LEU A 126 -19.87 -9.60 -4.49
C LEU A 126 -20.61 -8.28 -4.67
N LEU A 127 -21.67 -8.06 -3.89
CA LEU A 127 -22.43 -6.80 -3.91
C LEU A 127 -21.55 -5.60 -3.57
N ARG A 128 -20.60 -5.75 -2.63
CA ARG A 128 -19.67 -4.67 -2.25
C ARG A 128 -18.60 -4.40 -3.28
N VAL A 129 -18.08 -5.45 -3.91
CA VAL A 129 -17.18 -5.28 -5.06
C VAL A 129 -17.91 -4.52 -6.17
N GLN A 130 -19.15 -4.90 -6.47
CA GLN A 130 -19.98 -4.23 -7.45
C GLN A 130 -20.27 -2.78 -7.05
N GLU A 131 -20.57 -2.51 -5.78
CA GLU A 131 -20.80 -1.16 -5.26
C GLU A 131 -19.52 -0.31 -5.31
N THR A 132 -18.37 -0.87 -4.93
CA THR A 132 -17.07 -0.18 -4.97
C THR A 132 -16.70 0.22 -6.39
N VAL A 133 -16.90 -0.68 -7.36
CA VAL A 133 -16.60 -0.42 -8.78
C VAL A 133 -17.65 0.50 -9.42
N GLY A 134 -18.93 0.32 -9.06
CA GLY A 134 -20.08 0.94 -9.69
C GLY A 134 -20.51 2.29 -9.12
N SER A 135 -20.16 2.59 -7.86
CA SER A 135 -20.54 3.83 -7.17
C SER A 135 -20.04 5.08 -7.89
N ASN A 136 -18.85 5.01 -8.50
CA ASN A 136 -18.27 6.12 -9.24
C ASN A 136 -17.46 5.63 -10.46
N PRO A 137 -18.04 5.61 -11.67
CA PRO A 137 -17.33 5.12 -12.86
C PRO A 137 -16.12 5.99 -13.24
N ASN A 138 -16.16 7.30 -12.97
CA ASN A 138 -15.03 8.19 -13.24
C ASN A 138 -13.83 7.86 -12.35
N ARG A 139 -14.08 7.55 -11.08
CA ARG A 139 -13.06 7.10 -10.13
C ARG A 139 -12.40 5.80 -10.59
N SER A 140 -13.21 4.81 -10.98
CA SER A 140 -12.75 3.51 -11.49
C SER A 140 -11.92 3.66 -12.76
N VAL A 141 -12.37 4.48 -13.72
CA VAL A 141 -11.62 4.76 -14.96
C VAL A 141 -10.32 5.52 -14.65
N GLY A 142 -10.38 6.52 -13.76
CA GLY A 142 -9.23 7.30 -13.34
C GLY A 142 -8.15 6.45 -12.68
N LEU A 143 -8.53 5.57 -11.75
CA LEU A 143 -7.61 4.60 -11.13
C LEU A 143 -6.98 3.71 -12.20
N SER A 144 -7.79 3.13 -13.07
CA SER A 144 -7.34 2.19 -14.10
C SER A 144 -6.28 2.83 -15.02
N LEU A 145 -6.58 4.03 -15.52
CA LEU A 145 -5.68 4.75 -16.41
C LEU A 145 -4.39 5.17 -15.71
N PHE A 146 -4.49 5.71 -14.49
CA PHE A 146 -3.31 6.17 -13.76
C PHE A 146 -2.40 4.99 -13.41
N MET A 147 -2.95 3.91 -12.88
CA MET A 147 -2.16 2.73 -12.51
C MET A 147 -1.48 2.09 -13.73
N ALA A 148 -2.17 2.03 -14.87
CA ALA A 148 -1.60 1.54 -16.11
C ALA A 148 -0.46 2.44 -16.62
N LEU A 149 -0.66 3.76 -16.62
CA LEU A 149 0.37 4.70 -17.06
C LEU A 149 1.57 4.75 -16.10
N ALA A 150 1.34 4.69 -14.79
CA ALA A 150 2.37 4.63 -13.77
C ALA A 150 3.23 3.36 -13.95
N GLY A 151 2.59 2.20 -14.10
CA GLY A 151 3.28 0.95 -14.38
C GLY A 151 4.09 1.01 -15.69
N ALA A 152 3.46 1.45 -16.77
CA ALA A 152 4.10 1.53 -18.08
C ALA A 152 5.29 2.50 -18.13
N ALA A 153 5.23 3.59 -17.34
CA ALA A 153 6.33 4.52 -17.24
C ALA A 153 7.45 3.98 -16.35
N LEU A 154 7.13 3.52 -15.13
CA LEU A 154 8.11 3.17 -14.10
C LEU A 154 8.77 1.81 -14.31
N GLY A 155 8.01 0.82 -14.75
CA GLY A 155 8.47 -0.56 -14.92
C GLY A 155 9.72 -0.68 -15.79
N PRO A 156 9.73 -0.11 -16.99
CA PRO A 156 10.91 -0.09 -17.84
C PRO A 156 12.17 0.52 -17.20
N PHE A 157 12.04 1.54 -16.33
CA PHE A 157 13.21 2.11 -15.64
C PHE A 157 13.79 1.14 -14.63
N LEU A 158 12.93 0.43 -13.89
CA LEU A 158 13.35 -0.58 -12.94
C LEU A 158 14.02 -1.75 -13.66
N ASP A 159 13.38 -2.24 -14.72
CA ASP A 159 13.88 -3.31 -15.55
C ASP A 159 15.23 -2.99 -16.21
N SER A 160 15.41 -1.73 -16.63
CA SER A 160 16.68 -1.25 -17.17
C SER A 160 17.83 -1.37 -16.17
N TYR A 161 17.62 -1.37 -14.85
CA TYR A 161 18.70 -1.64 -13.90
C TYR A 161 19.21 -3.07 -14.05
N HIS A 162 18.32 -4.05 -14.15
CA HIS A 162 18.71 -5.46 -14.31
C HIS A 162 19.41 -5.69 -15.65
N SER A 163 18.95 -5.03 -16.72
CA SER A 163 19.67 -5.03 -18.00
C SER A 163 21.07 -4.41 -17.87
N ALA A 164 21.19 -3.23 -17.24
CA ALA A 164 22.44 -2.50 -17.11
C ALA A 164 23.48 -3.23 -16.24
N PHE A 165 23.05 -3.98 -15.23
CA PHE A 165 23.91 -4.79 -14.38
C PHE A 165 24.12 -6.22 -14.90
N GLY A 166 23.58 -6.54 -16.09
CA GLY A 166 23.74 -7.85 -16.71
C GLY A 166 23.00 -8.98 -15.98
N VAL A 167 21.97 -8.68 -15.18
CA VAL A 167 21.09 -9.69 -14.59
C VAL A 167 20.30 -10.40 -15.69
N LEU A 168 19.75 -9.62 -16.63
CA LEU A 168 18.97 -10.11 -17.76
C LEU A 168 19.40 -9.43 -19.06
N GLN A 169 19.10 -10.07 -20.19
CA GLN A 169 19.37 -9.55 -21.53
C GLN A 169 18.17 -9.79 -22.44
N TYR A 170 17.80 -8.73 -23.17
CA TYR A 170 16.87 -8.83 -24.29
C TYR A 170 17.61 -9.29 -25.55
N ASN A 171 16.98 -10.10 -26.38
CA ASN A 171 17.57 -10.53 -27.65
C ASN A 171 17.63 -9.36 -28.66
N HIS A 172 16.64 -8.47 -28.62
CA HIS A 172 16.58 -7.25 -29.42
C HIS A 172 16.22 -6.04 -28.55
N PRO A 173 17.18 -5.53 -27.75
CA PRO A 173 16.95 -4.34 -26.96
C PRO A 173 16.93 -3.10 -27.86
N PHE A 174 16.24 -2.06 -27.40
CA PHE A 174 16.56 -0.71 -27.80
C PHE A 174 17.04 0.08 -26.59
N SER A 175 17.97 1.00 -26.84
CA SER A 175 18.47 1.92 -25.85
C SER A 175 17.83 3.29 -26.03
N LEU A 176 17.44 3.92 -24.92
CA LEU A 176 17.07 5.33 -24.89
C LEU A 176 18.15 6.10 -24.13
N PHE A 177 18.34 7.38 -24.50
CA PHE A 177 19.21 8.34 -23.82
C PHE A 177 20.71 7.99 -23.77
N GLU A 178 21.21 7.22 -24.74
CA GLU A 178 22.64 6.83 -24.83
C GLU A 178 23.60 8.03 -24.68
N ASP A 179 23.27 9.16 -25.31
CA ASP A 179 24.09 10.38 -25.29
C ASP A 179 24.20 11.06 -23.91
N THR A 180 23.29 10.75 -22.98
CA THR A 180 23.24 11.39 -21.66
C THR A 180 24.08 10.65 -20.61
N GLY A 181 24.59 9.46 -20.95
CA GLY A 181 25.25 8.55 -20.02
C GLY A 181 24.29 7.76 -19.12
N LEU A 182 22.98 8.02 -19.18
CA LEU A 182 21.93 7.18 -18.61
C LEU A 182 21.42 6.23 -19.70
N VAL A 183 22.06 5.07 -19.86
CA VAL A 183 21.62 4.08 -20.84
C VAL A 183 20.40 3.36 -20.29
N PHE A 184 19.24 3.60 -20.89
CA PHE A 184 18.01 2.91 -20.59
C PHE A 184 17.79 1.79 -21.60
N VAL A 185 17.82 0.53 -21.16
CA VAL A 185 17.70 -0.66 -22.03
C VAL A 185 16.37 -1.35 -21.77
N THR A 186 15.55 -1.50 -22.80
CA THR A 186 14.26 -2.21 -22.70
C THR A 186 13.81 -2.76 -24.06
N THR A 187 12.59 -3.31 -24.12
CA THR A 187 11.93 -3.70 -25.38
C THR A 187 10.46 -3.26 -25.41
N TRP A 188 9.79 -3.37 -26.56
CA TRP A 188 8.55 -2.66 -26.85
C TRP A 188 7.34 -3.17 -26.05
N TRP A 189 7.36 -4.44 -25.65
CA TRP A 189 6.27 -5.07 -24.88
C TRP A 189 6.40 -4.83 -23.37
N VAL A 190 7.58 -4.46 -22.88
CA VAL A 190 7.86 -4.28 -21.45
C VAL A 190 6.98 -3.18 -20.83
N PRO A 191 6.87 -1.96 -21.39
CA PRO A 191 5.95 -0.94 -20.87
C PRO A 191 4.50 -1.42 -20.81
N ILE A 192 4.05 -2.17 -21.82
CA ILE A 192 2.67 -2.68 -21.89
C ILE A 192 2.42 -3.68 -20.76
N LEU A 193 3.37 -4.59 -20.52
CA LEU A 193 3.28 -5.61 -19.49
C LEU A 193 3.30 -4.99 -18.08
N PHE A 194 4.19 -4.03 -17.83
CA PHE A 194 4.23 -3.32 -16.55
C PHE A 194 3.00 -2.43 -16.33
N GLY A 195 2.44 -1.82 -17.39
CA GLY A 195 1.18 -1.10 -17.29
C GLY A 195 0.02 -2.01 -16.92
N LEU A 196 -0.07 -3.19 -17.55
CA LEU A 196 -1.05 -4.20 -17.19
C LEU A 196 -0.86 -4.68 -15.74
N ALA A 197 0.38 -4.91 -15.30
CA ALA A 197 0.67 -5.28 -13.92
C ALA A 197 0.23 -4.20 -12.93
N GLY A 198 0.54 -2.92 -13.20
CA GLY A 198 0.10 -1.79 -12.38
C GLY A 198 -1.43 -1.73 -12.24
N PHE A 199 -2.15 -1.91 -13.35
CA PHE A 199 -3.61 -2.00 -13.36
C PHE A 199 -4.14 -3.17 -12.50
N ILE A 200 -3.63 -4.39 -12.72
CA ILE A 200 -4.11 -5.60 -12.03
C ILE A 200 -3.83 -5.50 -10.53
N ILE A 201 -2.59 -5.16 -10.15
CA ILE A 201 -2.17 -5.05 -8.75
C ILE A 201 -2.95 -3.95 -8.04
N GLY A 202 -3.12 -2.79 -8.70
CA GLY A 202 -3.89 -1.69 -8.15
C GLY A 202 -5.33 -2.07 -7.85
N TRP A 203 -6.01 -2.73 -8.80
CA TRP A 203 -7.38 -3.21 -8.59
C TRP A 203 -7.47 -4.31 -7.53
N LEU A 204 -6.54 -5.27 -7.54
CA LEU A 204 -6.52 -6.35 -6.54
C LEU A 204 -6.47 -5.77 -5.13
N TYR A 205 -5.67 -4.72 -4.91
CA TYR A 205 -5.62 -4.00 -3.64
C TYR A 205 -6.95 -3.38 -3.24
N ILE A 206 -7.57 -2.60 -4.14
CA ILE A 206 -8.84 -1.91 -3.85
C ILE A 206 -9.97 -2.91 -3.57
N LEU A 207 -10.03 -4.00 -4.33
CA LEU A 207 -11.04 -5.04 -4.14
C LEU A 207 -10.84 -5.81 -2.83
N LEU A 208 -9.61 -6.19 -2.50
CA LEU A 208 -9.32 -6.86 -1.24
C LEU A 208 -9.55 -5.96 -0.02
N ASP A 209 -9.26 -4.66 -0.13
CA ASP A 209 -9.61 -3.69 0.91
C ASP A 209 -11.13 -3.67 1.14
N ALA A 210 -11.93 -3.60 0.07
CA ALA A 210 -13.39 -3.63 0.16
C ALA A 210 -13.93 -4.93 0.81
N ILE A 211 -13.30 -6.07 0.50
CA ILE A 211 -13.68 -7.38 1.08
C ILE A 211 -13.31 -7.44 2.58
N PHE A 212 -12.12 -6.98 2.97
CA PHE A 212 -11.65 -7.11 4.36
C PHE A 212 -12.14 -6.02 5.31
N SER A 213 -12.64 -4.89 4.82
CA SER A 213 -13.30 -3.87 5.65
C SER A 213 -14.57 -4.37 6.37
N THR A 214 -15.08 -5.54 6.00
CA THR A 214 -16.32 -6.16 6.50
C THR A 214 -16.33 -6.54 7.97
N SER A 215 -15.17 -6.88 8.55
CA SER A 215 -15.16 -7.81 9.67
C SER A 215 -15.45 -7.20 11.06
N ASN A 216 -15.79 -5.91 11.18
CA ASN A 216 -15.90 -5.23 12.48
C ASN A 216 -17.28 -4.63 12.82
N THR A 217 -18.30 -4.77 11.96
CA THR A 217 -19.57 -4.03 12.11
C THR A 217 -20.74 -4.87 12.61
N ASN A 218 -20.51 -5.84 13.50
CA ASN A 218 -21.56 -6.71 14.04
C ASN A 218 -22.38 -6.13 15.21
N ASN A 219 -22.38 -4.81 15.43
CA ASN A 219 -23.26 -4.21 16.44
C ASN A 219 -23.94 -2.94 15.92
N ASP A 220 -25.21 -3.10 15.56
CA ASP A 220 -26.30 -2.14 15.72
C ASP A 220 -25.99 -0.67 15.40
N ASN A 221 -25.96 -0.34 14.11
CA ASN A 221 -26.77 0.72 13.50
C ASN A 221 -26.29 0.89 12.06
N LEU A 222 -27.16 0.55 11.12
CA LEU A 222 -26.97 0.58 9.67
C LEU A 222 -26.86 2.02 9.15
N GLN A 223 -25.87 2.78 9.61
CA GLN A 223 -25.40 3.97 8.91
C GLN A 223 -24.25 3.54 8.01
N THR A 224 -24.43 3.82 6.72
CA THR A 224 -23.43 3.75 5.64
C THR A 224 -22.23 4.64 5.97
N SER A 225 -21.46 4.25 6.98
CA SER A 225 -20.10 4.74 7.14
C SER A 225 -19.33 4.20 5.95
N GLU A 226 -18.94 5.13 5.07
CA GLU A 226 -17.99 4.83 4.00
C GLU A 226 -16.87 3.96 4.56
N PRO A 227 -16.43 2.91 3.83
CA PRO A 227 -15.35 2.04 4.29
C PRO A 227 -14.21 2.95 4.74
N GLU A 228 -13.74 2.73 5.97
CA GLU A 228 -12.70 3.51 6.61
C GLU A 228 -11.43 3.36 5.77
N ASN A 229 -11.34 4.16 4.71
CA ASN A 229 -10.31 4.09 3.70
C ASN A 229 -9.03 4.46 4.40
N TYR A 230 -8.13 3.51 4.65
CA TYR A 230 -6.82 3.76 5.23
C TYR A 230 -6.13 4.85 4.41
N PRO A 231 -6.10 6.11 4.88
CA PRO A 231 -5.62 7.19 4.06
C PRO A 231 -4.11 7.09 4.09
N VAL A 232 -3.52 6.53 3.02
CA VAL A 232 -2.07 6.42 2.92
C VAL A 232 -1.50 7.82 2.64
N PRO A 233 -0.67 8.40 3.53
CA PRO A 233 -0.07 9.69 3.28
C PRO A 233 0.84 9.66 2.05
N VAL A 234 0.81 10.71 1.24
CA VAL A 234 1.68 10.83 0.05
C VAL A 234 3.16 10.56 0.35
N PRO A 235 3.75 11.04 1.47
CA PRO A 235 5.13 10.69 1.81
C PRO A 235 5.36 9.19 1.94
N GLN A 236 4.43 8.42 2.52
CA GLN A 236 4.54 6.97 2.66
C GLN A 236 4.51 6.27 1.30
N ILE A 237 3.71 6.75 0.36
CA ILE A 237 3.67 6.24 -1.01
C ILE A 237 5.03 6.46 -1.69
N LEU A 238 5.57 7.67 -1.60
CA LEU A 238 6.88 8.01 -2.17
C LEU A 238 8.02 7.19 -1.53
N TYR A 239 7.99 7.00 -0.21
CA TYR A 239 8.92 6.10 0.48
C TYR A 239 8.78 4.66 -0.02
N GLY A 240 7.56 4.17 -0.21
CA GLY A 240 7.32 2.82 -0.72
C GLY A 240 7.89 2.59 -2.11
N ILE A 241 7.61 3.51 -3.05
CA ILE A 241 8.16 3.47 -4.41
C ILE A 241 9.69 3.56 -4.38
N SER A 242 10.24 4.46 -3.57
CA SER A 242 11.70 4.65 -3.46
C SER A 242 12.38 3.42 -2.86
N PHE A 243 11.80 2.81 -1.83
CA PHE A 243 12.35 1.63 -1.17
C PHE A 243 12.30 0.40 -2.08
N PHE A 244 11.21 0.21 -2.82
CA PHE A 244 11.13 -0.83 -3.84
C PHE A 244 12.14 -0.61 -4.97
N THR A 245 12.26 0.62 -5.48
CA THR A 245 13.26 0.99 -6.50
C THR A 245 14.68 0.70 -6.01
N PHE A 246 14.98 1.06 -4.76
CA PHE A 246 16.27 0.77 -4.12
C PHE A 246 16.55 -0.73 -4.04
N GLN A 247 15.57 -1.55 -3.63
CA GLN A 247 15.73 -3.00 -3.58
C GLN A 247 16.03 -3.57 -4.98
N TYR A 248 15.30 -3.11 -6.00
CA TYR A 248 15.46 -3.55 -7.39
C TYR A 248 16.83 -3.19 -7.97
N TRP A 249 17.30 -1.98 -7.69
CA TRP A 249 18.63 -1.51 -8.07
C TRP A 249 19.74 -2.27 -7.32
N LEU A 250 19.59 -2.44 -6.00
CA LEU A 250 20.56 -3.11 -5.16
C LEU A 250 20.75 -4.56 -5.60
N SER A 251 19.67 -5.27 -5.95
CA SER A 251 19.79 -6.66 -6.43
C SER A 251 20.66 -6.78 -7.68
N GLY A 252 20.56 -5.81 -8.61
CA GLY A 252 21.42 -5.75 -9.79
C GLY A 252 22.89 -5.50 -9.43
N ILE A 253 23.17 -4.59 -8.49
CA ILE A 253 24.54 -4.33 -8.04
C ILE A 253 25.16 -5.54 -7.35
N LEU A 254 24.42 -6.20 -6.45
CA LEU A 254 24.94 -7.38 -5.76
C LEU A 254 25.28 -8.48 -6.78
N PHE A 255 24.43 -8.64 -7.80
CA PHE A 255 24.70 -9.55 -8.91
C PHE A 255 25.95 -9.16 -9.71
N ALA A 256 26.10 -7.90 -10.09
CA ALA A 256 27.26 -7.40 -10.85
C ALA A 256 28.60 -7.50 -10.08
N HIS A 257 28.54 -7.64 -8.76
CA HIS A 257 29.71 -7.87 -7.90
C HIS A 257 29.93 -9.35 -7.54
N ASP A 258 29.35 -10.27 -8.31
CA ASP A 258 29.48 -11.72 -8.15
C ASP A 258 29.12 -12.20 -6.72
N MET A 259 28.20 -11.51 -6.05
CA MET A 259 27.71 -11.96 -4.75
C MET A 259 26.96 -13.28 -4.91
N ASP A 260 27.18 -14.22 -4.00
CA ASP A 260 26.51 -15.52 -4.07
C ASP A 260 24.98 -15.36 -3.97
N ARG A 261 24.26 -16.20 -4.72
CA ARG A 261 22.80 -16.13 -4.83
C ARG A 261 22.07 -16.25 -3.50
N THR A 262 22.63 -17.02 -2.56
CA THR A 262 22.03 -17.22 -1.23
C THR A 262 22.09 -15.92 -0.45
N SER A 263 23.23 -15.23 -0.46
CA SER A 263 23.38 -13.90 0.15
C SER A 263 22.41 -12.89 -0.46
N ILE A 264 22.31 -12.84 -1.80
CA ILE A 264 21.34 -11.94 -2.47
C ILE A 264 19.91 -12.27 -2.02
N LEU A 265 19.52 -13.54 -2.02
CA LEU A 265 18.19 -13.98 -1.59
C LEU A 265 17.89 -13.57 -0.14
N LEU A 266 18.83 -13.78 0.79
CA LEU A 266 18.66 -13.41 2.19
C LEU A 266 18.52 -11.90 2.37
N ILE A 267 19.33 -11.10 1.68
CA ILE A 267 19.26 -9.64 1.73
C ILE A 267 17.92 -9.15 1.14
N MET A 268 17.54 -9.64 -0.04
CA MET A 268 16.27 -9.26 -0.67
C MET A 268 15.07 -9.65 0.18
N THR A 269 15.09 -10.83 0.81
CA THR A 269 14.04 -11.29 1.72
C THR A 269 13.95 -10.40 2.96
N ALA A 270 15.08 -10.06 3.58
CA ALA A 270 15.11 -9.17 4.73
C ALA A 270 14.54 -7.79 4.38
N LEU A 271 14.93 -7.22 3.24
CA LEU A 271 14.39 -5.95 2.75
C LEU A 271 12.88 -6.05 2.46
N ALA A 272 12.40 -7.13 1.84
CA ALA A 272 10.99 -7.33 1.55
C ALA A 272 10.14 -7.41 2.83
N VAL A 273 10.61 -8.15 3.85
CA VAL A 273 9.92 -8.27 5.15
C VAL A 273 9.87 -6.93 5.87
N LEU A 274 10.98 -6.20 5.93
CA LEU A 274 11.04 -4.86 6.54
C LEU A 274 10.14 -3.88 5.79
N GLY A 275 10.26 -3.87 4.45
CA GLY A 275 9.46 -3.02 3.59
C GLY A 275 7.97 -3.25 3.77
N PHE A 276 7.52 -4.50 3.76
CA PHE A 276 6.14 -4.84 4.07
C PHE A 276 5.76 -4.32 5.46
N ARG A 277 6.50 -4.70 6.50
CA ARG A 277 6.16 -4.33 7.89
C ARG A 277 6.02 -2.82 8.12
N PHE A 278 6.82 -2.00 7.44
CA PHE A 278 6.84 -0.54 7.57
C PHE A 278 5.92 0.19 6.58
N LEU A 279 5.76 -0.32 5.36
CA LEU A 279 5.01 0.34 4.30
C LEU A 279 3.56 -0.12 4.26
N ASP A 280 3.30 -1.40 4.51
CA ASP A 280 1.97 -1.98 4.43
C ASP A 280 1.86 -3.24 5.30
N ASN A 281 1.13 -3.16 6.40
CA ASN A 281 0.90 -4.27 7.31
C ASN A 281 -0.55 -4.76 7.28
N THR A 282 -1.21 -4.62 6.14
CA THR A 282 -2.62 -5.03 5.94
C THR A 282 -2.74 -6.45 5.38
N LYS A 283 -3.89 -7.10 5.59
CA LYS A 283 -4.18 -8.44 5.04
C LYS A 283 -4.25 -8.42 3.52
N SER A 284 -4.95 -7.43 2.94
CA SER A 284 -5.02 -7.18 1.51
C SER A 284 -3.63 -6.99 0.91
N GLY A 285 -2.77 -6.23 1.60
CA GLY A 285 -1.41 -6.04 1.17
C GLY A 285 -0.60 -7.33 1.19
N PHE A 286 -0.72 -8.14 2.23
CA PHE A 286 0.00 -9.42 2.32
C PHE A 286 -0.41 -10.36 1.18
N ILE A 287 -1.72 -10.52 0.95
CA ILE A 287 -2.25 -11.39 -0.11
C ILE A 287 -1.80 -10.90 -1.48
N THR A 288 -1.89 -9.61 -1.74
CA THR A 288 -1.44 -9.05 -3.03
C THR A 288 0.07 -9.22 -3.21
N SER A 289 0.87 -9.03 -2.17
CA SER A 289 2.32 -9.23 -2.20
C SER A 289 2.69 -10.69 -2.49
N LEU A 290 1.95 -11.66 -1.94
CA LEU A 290 2.12 -13.07 -2.31
C LEU A 290 1.73 -13.32 -3.76
N ALA A 291 0.61 -12.74 -4.22
CA ALA A 291 0.17 -12.87 -5.60
C ALA A 291 1.22 -12.32 -6.58
N THR A 292 1.88 -11.21 -6.27
CA THR A 292 2.98 -10.67 -7.11
C THR A 292 4.23 -11.54 -7.02
N ALA A 293 4.62 -11.99 -5.82
CA ALA A 293 5.80 -12.81 -5.58
C ALA A 293 5.81 -14.13 -6.38
N PHE A 294 4.64 -14.71 -6.61
CA PHE A 294 4.50 -15.91 -7.44
C PHE A 294 4.05 -15.61 -8.86
N GLY A 295 3.10 -14.69 -9.04
CA GLY A 295 2.53 -14.37 -10.34
C GLY A 295 3.55 -13.74 -11.30
N GLY A 296 4.39 -12.84 -10.81
CA GLY A 296 5.46 -12.21 -11.60
C GLY A 296 6.39 -13.26 -12.21
N PRO A 297 7.09 -14.07 -11.40
CA PRO A 297 8.00 -15.10 -11.92
C PRO A 297 7.33 -16.16 -12.79
N LEU A 298 6.06 -16.51 -12.54
CA LEU A 298 5.32 -17.42 -13.44
C LEU A 298 5.04 -16.79 -14.81
N ILE A 299 4.73 -15.49 -14.86
CA ILE A 299 4.62 -14.76 -16.12
C ILE A 299 5.96 -14.76 -16.84
N GLU A 300 7.08 -14.54 -16.14
CA GLU A 300 8.42 -14.60 -16.72
C GLU A 300 8.74 -15.97 -17.34
N VAL A 301 8.42 -17.07 -16.65
CA VAL A 301 8.56 -18.43 -17.20
C VAL A 301 7.76 -18.55 -18.51
N GLY A 302 6.54 -18.03 -18.55
CA GLY A 302 5.72 -17.98 -19.75
C GLY A 302 6.37 -17.17 -20.87
N LEU A 303 6.88 -15.98 -20.57
CA LEU A 303 7.54 -15.10 -21.54
C LEU A 303 8.81 -15.75 -22.12
N ILE A 304 9.68 -16.29 -21.27
CA ILE A 304 10.91 -16.98 -21.69
C ILE A 304 10.58 -18.21 -22.56
N SER A 305 9.50 -18.92 -22.24
CA SER A 305 9.13 -20.15 -22.95
C SER A 305 8.36 -19.91 -24.25
N MET A 306 7.58 -18.82 -24.33
CA MET A 306 6.60 -18.60 -25.41
C MET A 306 6.95 -17.47 -26.36
N LEU A 307 7.77 -16.49 -25.94
CA LEU A 307 8.14 -15.41 -26.84
C LEU A 307 9.05 -15.93 -27.96
N PRO A 308 8.84 -15.48 -29.20
CA PRO A 308 9.76 -15.79 -30.29
C PRO A 308 11.13 -15.20 -29.99
N GLU A 309 12.18 -15.78 -30.56
CA GLU A 309 13.56 -15.31 -30.41
C GLU A 309 13.72 -13.81 -30.68
N SER A 310 12.95 -13.27 -31.63
CA SER A 310 12.94 -11.84 -31.97
C SER A 310 12.43 -10.90 -30.87
N ALA A 311 11.74 -11.42 -29.86
CA ALA A 311 11.16 -10.65 -28.75
C ALA A 311 11.54 -11.18 -27.37
N GLY A 312 12.25 -12.32 -27.32
CA GLY A 312 12.63 -12.99 -26.09
C GLY A 312 13.64 -12.20 -25.25
N TYR A 313 13.72 -12.60 -23.99
CA TYR A 313 14.75 -12.20 -23.06
C TYR A 313 15.15 -13.41 -22.22
N HIS A 314 16.32 -13.35 -21.60
CA HIS A 314 16.81 -14.41 -20.73
C HIS A 314 17.62 -13.82 -19.57
N TYR A 315 17.64 -14.54 -18.46
CA TYR A 315 18.58 -14.26 -17.38
C TYR A 315 19.97 -14.77 -17.76
N ASN A 316 20.99 -13.96 -17.51
CA ASN A 316 22.38 -14.40 -17.69
C ASN A 316 22.74 -15.51 -16.69
N ASP A 317 22.10 -15.46 -15.53
CA ASP A 317 22.12 -16.53 -14.55
C ASP A 317 20.69 -16.91 -14.15
N ALA A 318 20.17 -17.95 -14.80
CA ALA A 318 18.83 -18.47 -14.55
C ALA A 318 18.69 -19.20 -13.20
N GLY A 319 19.77 -19.36 -12.44
CA GLY A 319 19.71 -19.85 -11.07
C GLY A 319 19.29 -21.31 -10.94
N GLU A 320 18.67 -21.62 -9.81
CA GLU A 320 18.22 -22.96 -9.41
C GLU A 320 16.97 -23.41 -10.18
N THR A 321 16.18 -22.46 -10.70
CA THR A 321 14.91 -22.76 -11.38
C THR A 321 15.11 -23.11 -12.85
N GLY A 322 16.24 -22.71 -13.44
CA GLY A 322 16.51 -22.79 -14.87
C GLY A 322 15.81 -21.72 -15.71
N PHE A 323 15.01 -20.83 -15.09
CA PHE A 323 14.32 -19.73 -15.77
C PHE A 323 14.71 -18.36 -15.19
N PHE A 324 14.69 -18.22 -13.86
CA PHE A 324 14.99 -16.98 -13.14
C PHE A 324 15.65 -17.28 -11.79
N PRO A 325 16.47 -16.37 -11.25
CA PRO A 325 17.08 -16.56 -9.95
C PRO A 325 16.08 -16.38 -8.80
N LEU A 326 16.13 -17.24 -7.77
CA LEU A 326 15.12 -17.28 -6.69
C LEU A 326 14.97 -15.97 -5.90
N TRP A 327 15.99 -15.12 -5.86
CA TRP A 327 15.95 -13.83 -5.16
C TRP A 327 15.01 -12.82 -5.80
N ILE A 328 14.49 -13.08 -7.01
CA ILE A 328 13.46 -12.26 -7.65
C ILE A 328 12.11 -12.35 -6.93
N ILE A 329 11.79 -13.48 -6.28
CA ILE A 329 10.54 -13.67 -5.54
C ILE A 329 10.33 -12.59 -4.46
N PRO A 330 11.28 -12.34 -3.52
CA PRO A 330 11.13 -11.27 -2.55
C PRO A 330 11.18 -9.85 -3.16
N VAL A 331 11.76 -9.66 -4.35
CA VAL A 331 11.69 -8.38 -5.08
C VAL A 331 10.25 -8.12 -5.55
N TYR A 332 9.61 -9.10 -6.20
CA TYR A 332 8.20 -9.00 -6.58
C TYR A 332 7.26 -8.87 -5.38
N PHE A 333 7.57 -9.53 -4.27
CA PHE A 333 6.81 -9.39 -3.03
C PHE A 333 6.74 -7.92 -2.58
N LEU A 334 7.89 -7.22 -2.54
CA LEU A 334 7.94 -5.82 -2.13
C LEU A 334 7.31 -4.85 -3.16
N GLY A 335 7.21 -5.27 -4.43
CA GLY A 335 6.44 -4.55 -5.43
C GLY A 335 4.97 -4.39 -5.06
N GLY A 336 4.38 -5.37 -4.36
CA GLY A 336 3.00 -5.34 -3.88
C GLY A 336 2.69 -4.09 -3.03
N PRO A 337 3.34 -3.88 -1.87
CA PRO A 337 3.12 -2.72 -1.02
C PRO A 337 3.36 -1.38 -1.70
N ALA A 338 4.38 -1.28 -2.55
CA ALA A 338 4.69 -0.05 -3.26
C ALA A 338 3.56 0.34 -4.24
N VAL A 339 3.11 -0.60 -5.06
CA VAL A 339 2.05 -0.38 -6.06
C VAL A 339 0.68 -0.27 -5.41
N GLY A 340 0.40 -1.07 -4.38
CA GLY A 340 -0.86 -1.06 -3.65
C GLY A 340 -1.12 0.23 -2.89
N ASN A 341 -0.10 0.75 -2.19
CA ASN A 341 -0.22 2.04 -1.50
C ASN A 341 -0.38 3.20 -2.48
N LEU A 342 0.25 3.14 -3.66
CA LEU A 342 0.00 4.09 -4.73
C LEU A 342 -1.47 4.04 -5.18
N ALA A 343 -2.01 2.83 -5.41
CA ALA A 343 -3.41 2.64 -5.78
C ALA A 343 -4.37 3.21 -4.73
N ARG A 344 -4.16 2.92 -3.44
CA ARG A 344 -4.93 3.52 -2.33
C ARG A 344 -4.87 5.05 -2.34
N GLY A 345 -3.68 5.62 -2.54
CA GLY A 345 -3.49 7.06 -2.60
C GLY A 345 -4.28 7.71 -3.73
N ILE A 346 -4.21 7.13 -4.94
CA ILE A 346 -4.97 7.61 -6.11
C ILE A 346 -6.46 7.44 -5.89
N TRP A 347 -6.89 6.26 -5.42
CA TRP A 347 -8.29 5.95 -5.14
C TRP A 347 -8.89 6.95 -4.16
N ASN A 348 -8.17 7.32 -3.10
CA ASN A 348 -8.59 8.30 -2.11
C ASN A 348 -8.54 9.74 -2.64
N GLY A 349 -7.58 10.06 -3.51
CA GLY A 349 -7.46 11.36 -4.16
C GLY A 349 -8.65 11.64 -5.08
N LEU A 350 -9.04 10.65 -5.88
CA LEU A 350 -10.15 10.76 -6.83
C LEU A 350 -11.54 10.88 -6.17
N SER A 351 -11.72 10.41 -4.93
CA SER A 351 -12.98 10.64 -4.19
C SER A 351 -13.20 12.11 -3.86
N LYS A 352 -12.13 12.79 -3.42
CA LYS A 352 -12.24 14.16 -2.90
C LYS A 352 -12.66 15.17 -3.96
N GLU A 353 -12.37 14.91 -5.24
CA GLU A 353 -12.74 15.80 -6.33
C GLU A 353 -14.23 15.74 -6.67
N VAL A 354 -14.87 14.59 -6.42
CA VAL A 354 -16.30 14.40 -6.72
C VAL A 354 -17.17 15.14 -5.70
N ASP A 355 -16.78 15.11 -4.42
CA ASP A 355 -17.53 15.77 -3.35
C ASP A 355 -17.28 17.29 -3.31
N GLY A 356 -16.20 17.77 -3.93
CA GLY A 356 -15.81 19.19 -3.94
C GLY A 356 -16.30 20.00 -5.15
N GLY A 357 -17.03 19.38 -6.09
CA GLY A 357 -17.27 19.91 -7.44
C GLY A 357 -18.18 21.14 -7.58
N ASP A 358 -18.96 21.52 -6.57
CA ASP A 358 -19.90 22.66 -6.66
C ASP A 358 -19.50 23.87 -5.78
N GLY A 359 -18.30 23.86 -5.19
CA GLY A 359 -17.79 24.96 -4.37
C GLY A 359 -16.72 25.80 -5.08
N VAL A 360 -17.15 26.94 -5.65
CA VAL A 360 -16.34 28.10 -6.09
C VAL A 360 -14.87 28.07 -5.65
N SER A 361 -13.98 28.07 -6.65
CA SER A 361 -12.53 28.21 -6.47
C SER A 361 -12.17 29.54 -5.79
N SER A 362 -12.03 29.54 -4.47
CA SER A 362 -11.31 30.60 -3.76
C SER A 362 -9.85 30.19 -3.60
N GLY A 363 -9.04 30.62 -4.57
CA GLY A 363 -7.62 30.84 -4.35
C GLY A 363 -7.46 32.03 -3.41
N GLY A 364 -7.16 31.76 -2.14
CA GLY A 364 -6.93 32.80 -1.13
C GLY A 364 -6.14 32.23 0.02
N ASN A 365 -4.95 32.78 0.23
CA ASN A 365 -4.14 32.58 1.43
C ASN A 365 -4.86 33.23 2.64
N ASP A 366 -5.93 32.62 3.14
CA ASP A 366 -6.58 33.09 4.36
C ASP A 366 -6.12 32.26 5.55
N ALA A 367 -4.99 32.71 6.09
CA ALA A 367 -4.72 32.55 7.49
C ALA A 367 -5.89 33.15 8.29
N ILE A 368 -6.52 32.32 9.12
CA ILE A 368 -7.17 32.72 10.36
C ILE A 368 -8.23 33.83 10.16
N THR A 369 -9.46 33.47 9.81
CA THR A 369 -10.71 33.95 10.45
C THR A 369 -11.92 33.64 9.55
N GLY A 370 -12.97 33.07 10.16
CA GLY A 370 -14.34 33.12 9.61
C GLY A 370 -14.58 32.36 8.31
N ARG A 371 -14.97 31.07 8.41
CA ARG A 371 -15.79 30.46 7.34
C ARG A 371 -16.99 31.38 7.11
N ASN A 372 -17.10 31.91 5.89
CA ASN A 372 -18.30 32.58 5.39
C ASN A 372 -19.46 31.57 5.43
N LYS A 373 -20.13 31.48 6.60
CA LYS A 373 -21.52 31.05 6.65
C LYS A 373 -22.28 32.01 5.74
N ASP A 374 -23.16 31.46 4.91
CA ASP A 374 -24.15 32.24 4.17
C ASP A 374 -24.72 33.30 5.13
N PRO A 375 -24.62 34.61 4.82
CA PRO A 375 -25.07 35.68 5.72
C PRO A 375 -26.57 35.57 6.07
N ASN A 376 -27.32 34.74 5.35
CA ASN A 376 -28.73 34.44 5.63
C ASN A 376 -28.97 33.19 6.47
N GLN A 377 -27.94 32.43 6.86
CA GLN A 377 -28.14 31.29 7.75
C GLN A 377 -28.48 31.82 9.16
N PRO A 378 -29.63 31.41 9.75
CA PRO A 378 -30.02 31.88 11.06
C PRO A 378 -28.95 31.48 12.09
N LYS A 379 -28.43 32.47 12.80
CA LYS A 379 -27.47 32.25 13.88
C LYS A 379 -28.08 31.30 14.91
N CYS A 380 -27.28 30.39 15.43
CA CYS A 380 -27.71 29.49 16.50
C CYS A 380 -28.23 30.31 17.69
N GLY A 381 -29.52 30.20 18.04
CA GLY A 381 -30.12 31.04 19.09
C GLY A 381 -29.44 30.90 20.45
N THR A 382 -28.82 29.74 20.70
CA THR A 382 -28.20 29.40 21.98
C THR A 382 -26.74 29.84 22.09
N CYS A 383 -25.91 29.62 21.05
CA CYS A 383 -24.49 30.01 21.08
C CYS A 383 -24.14 31.23 20.22
N GLN A 384 -25.08 31.78 19.46
CA GLN A 384 -24.83 32.89 18.53
C GLN A 384 -23.65 32.61 17.59
N ASP A 385 -23.52 31.35 17.15
CA ASP A 385 -22.45 30.83 16.28
C ASP A 385 -21.04 30.79 16.87
N THR A 386 -20.85 31.03 18.17
CA THR A 386 -19.54 30.84 18.83
C THR A 386 -19.14 29.38 18.95
N ARG A 387 -20.07 28.44 18.66
CA ARG A 387 -19.97 26.97 18.88
C ARG A 387 -19.85 26.53 20.33
N ALA A 388 -19.68 27.46 21.26
CA ALA A 388 -19.52 27.19 22.67
C ALA A 388 -20.62 27.89 23.48
N VAL A 389 -21.06 27.26 24.56
CA VAL A 389 -21.95 27.84 25.55
C VAL A 389 -21.33 27.69 26.93
N GLY A 390 -21.76 28.52 27.87
CA GLY A 390 -21.38 28.36 29.27
C GLY A 390 -21.70 26.96 29.77
N CYS A 391 -20.76 26.34 30.49
CA CYS A 391 -20.94 25.04 31.09
C CYS A 391 -22.06 25.12 32.15
N PRO A 392 -23.17 24.38 32.00
CA PRO A 392 -24.31 24.47 32.93
C PRO A 392 -24.00 23.88 34.30
N ASN A 393 -22.94 23.07 34.44
CA ASN A 393 -22.54 22.49 35.72
C ASN A 393 -21.71 23.42 36.59
N CYS A 394 -21.17 24.51 36.05
CA CYS A 394 -20.35 25.45 36.80
C CYS A 394 -20.61 26.91 36.43
N ASP A 395 -21.78 27.21 35.86
CA ASP A 395 -22.22 28.56 35.48
C ASP A 395 -21.15 29.36 34.71
N ALA A 396 -20.48 28.68 33.79
CA ALA A 396 -19.35 29.21 33.02
C ALA A 396 -18.11 29.66 33.81
N VAL A 397 -18.03 29.40 35.11
CA VAL A 397 -16.89 29.75 35.97
C VAL A 397 -15.71 28.77 35.79
N GLY A 398 -16.00 27.54 35.36
CA GLY A 398 -14.98 26.47 35.24
C GLY A 398 -14.69 25.74 36.55
N THR A 399 -15.08 26.31 37.69
CA THR A 399 -14.93 25.72 39.03
C THR A 399 -16.22 25.85 39.83
N TYR A 400 -16.41 25.01 40.85
CA TYR A 400 -17.46 25.20 41.86
C TYR A 400 -16.90 24.96 43.26
N VAL A 401 -17.55 25.53 44.28
CA VAL A 401 -17.14 25.38 45.69
C VAL A 401 -17.96 24.26 46.32
N THR A 402 -17.28 23.22 46.81
CA THR A 402 -17.90 22.11 47.54
C THR A 402 -17.09 21.82 48.79
N TYR A 403 -17.75 21.63 49.94
CA TYR A 403 -17.10 21.44 51.23
C TYR A 403 -16.04 22.49 51.59
N GLY A 404 -16.26 23.75 51.18
CA GLY A 404 -15.32 24.86 51.41
C GLY A 404 -14.06 24.82 50.55
N GLN A 405 -13.98 23.90 49.58
CA GLN A 405 -12.87 23.80 48.63
C GLN A 405 -13.35 24.12 47.22
N THR A 406 -12.53 24.89 46.49
CA THR A 406 -12.74 25.13 45.06
C THR A 406 -12.26 23.91 44.29
N VAL A 407 -13.16 23.29 43.54
CA VAL A 407 -12.85 22.14 42.68
C VAL A 407 -13.10 22.48 41.22
N GLN A 408 -12.27 21.93 40.34
CA GLN A 408 -12.45 22.09 38.89
C GLN A 408 -13.67 21.33 38.42
N CYS A 409 -14.44 21.94 37.52
CA CYS A 409 -15.60 21.31 36.93
C CYS A 409 -15.16 20.16 36.02
N ASN A 410 -15.58 18.93 36.35
CA ASN A 410 -15.24 17.75 35.57
C ASN A 410 -15.82 17.77 34.13
N CYS A 411 -16.93 18.47 33.92
CA CYS A 411 -17.61 18.55 32.62
C CYS A 411 -16.83 19.39 31.60
N CYS A 412 -16.41 20.60 31.97
CA CYS A 412 -15.65 21.50 31.10
C CYS A 412 -14.13 21.52 31.37
N LYS A 413 -13.64 20.65 32.27
CA LYS A 413 -12.23 20.55 32.67
C LYS A 413 -11.61 21.88 33.08
N GLY A 414 -12.37 22.71 33.81
CA GLY A 414 -11.88 24.00 34.29
C GLY A 414 -12.11 25.20 33.37
N ARG A 415 -12.56 25.00 32.12
CA ARG A 415 -12.64 26.09 31.13
C ARG A 415 -13.90 26.94 31.18
N GLY A 416 -14.95 26.46 31.84
CA GLY A 416 -16.24 27.16 31.86
C GLY A 416 -17.05 27.08 30.56
N LEU A 417 -16.52 26.51 29.48
CA LEU A 417 -17.21 26.38 28.19
C LEU A 417 -17.47 24.92 27.83
N VAL A 418 -18.57 24.65 27.13
CA VAL A 418 -18.92 23.36 26.52
C VAL A 418 -19.44 23.57 25.09
N ILE A 419 -19.35 22.56 24.23
CA ILE A 419 -19.92 22.65 22.87
C ILE A 419 -21.44 22.86 22.95
N CYS A 420 -21.95 23.77 22.13
CA CYS A 420 -23.38 24.02 21.99
C CYS A 420 -24.09 22.79 21.40
N ARG A 421 -24.97 22.14 22.19
CA ARG A 421 -25.72 20.96 21.76
C ARG A 421 -26.66 21.20 20.59
N ASP A 422 -27.32 22.36 20.57
CA ASP A 422 -28.29 22.70 19.52
C ASP A 422 -27.63 22.87 18.15
N CYS A 423 -26.36 23.21 18.17
CA CYS A 423 -25.55 23.42 16.99
C CYS A 423 -24.80 22.16 16.54
N PHE A 424 -24.81 21.10 17.36
CA PHE A 424 -23.95 19.92 17.18
C PHE A 424 -24.30 19.15 15.89
N GLY A 425 -25.58 18.97 15.59
CA GLY A 425 -26.03 18.27 14.37
C GLY A 425 -25.91 19.10 13.07
N THR A 426 -25.73 20.43 13.19
CA THR A 426 -25.61 21.34 12.04
C THR A 426 -24.19 21.53 11.53
N TYR A 427 -23.16 21.10 12.28
CA TYR A 427 -21.79 21.17 11.81
C TYR A 427 -21.45 19.89 11.05
N GLU A 428 -21.43 19.99 9.71
CA GLU A 428 -21.08 18.89 8.82
C GLU A 428 -19.78 18.19 9.28
N GLY A 429 -19.91 16.90 9.54
CA GLY A 429 -18.82 16.00 9.87
C GLY A 429 -18.55 15.79 11.36
N ASP A 430 -19.21 16.48 12.29
CA ASP A 430 -19.05 16.22 13.73
C ASP A 430 -20.11 15.20 14.21
N ASP A 431 -19.72 13.92 14.31
CA ASP A 431 -20.56 12.87 14.90
C ASP A 431 -20.65 13.06 16.44
N PRO A 432 -21.86 13.21 17.02
CA PRO A 432 -22.04 13.36 18.47
C PRO A 432 -21.55 12.16 19.28
N ASN A 433 -21.38 11.00 18.64
CA ASN A 433 -20.85 9.81 19.27
C ASN A 433 -19.31 9.76 19.25
N ASN A 434 -18.65 10.60 18.44
CA ASN A 434 -17.19 10.70 18.41
C ASN A 434 -16.66 11.60 19.53
N ILE A 435 -16.67 11.04 20.75
CA ILE A 435 -16.27 11.73 21.99
C ILE A 435 -14.82 12.24 21.91
N GLU A 436 -13.94 11.57 21.16
CA GLU A 436 -12.52 11.95 21.04
C GLU A 436 -12.33 13.19 20.17
N ARG A 437 -13.02 13.27 19.04
CA ARG A 437 -13.05 14.46 18.19
C ARG A 437 -13.69 15.65 18.92
N VAL A 438 -14.74 15.42 19.69
CA VAL A 438 -15.34 16.43 20.58
C VAL A 438 -14.33 16.97 21.58
N ARG A 439 -13.57 16.08 22.23
CA ARG A 439 -12.52 16.47 23.17
C ARG A 439 -11.40 17.27 22.49
N ASP A 440 -10.99 16.86 21.30
CA ASP A 440 -9.95 17.58 20.53
C ASP A 440 -10.44 18.98 20.13
N ILE A 441 -11.66 19.13 19.61
CA ILE A 441 -12.27 20.42 19.30
C ILE A 441 -12.34 21.30 20.54
N MET A 442 -12.81 20.75 21.66
CA MET A 442 -12.86 21.47 22.94
C MET A 442 -11.47 21.89 23.41
N SER A 443 -10.44 21.07 23.21
CA SER A 443 -9.07 21.40 23.63
C SER A 443 -8.47 22.59 22.86
N ARG A 444 -8.92 22.81 21.62
CA ARG A 444 -8.43 23.85 20.70
C ARG A 444 -9.24 25.15 20.77
N MET A 445 -10.37 25.18 21.48
CA MET A 445 -11.10 26.43 21.67
C MET A 445 -10.25 27.42 22.49
N PRO A 446 -10.15 28.69 22.05
CA PRO A 446 -9.50 29.73 22.83
C PRO A 446 -10.27 29.95 24.15
N ASP A 447 -9.51 30.24 25.21
CA ASP A 447 -10.04 30.59 26.54
C ASP A 447 -10.71 31.97 26.54
#